data_AF-A0A529YI38-F1
#
_entry.id   AF-A0A529YI38-F1
#
_cell.length_a   1.000
_cell.length_b   1.000
_cell.length_c   1.000
_cell.angle_alpha   90.00
_cell.angle_beta   90.00
_cell.angle_gamma   90.00
#
_symmetry.space_group_name_H-M   'P 1'
#
loop_
_entity.id
_entity.type
_entity.pdbx_description
1 polymer ?
#
loop_
_entity_poly.entity_id
_entity_poly.type
_entity_poly.pdbx_seq_one_letter_code
_entity_poly.pdbx_strand_id
1 'polypeptide(L)'
;VTINGNRLSVDFAGSSKPVKDGINTPLPFTKASVYTALRSVMKSEIPNCRGFERAIVVAAPLGTAAIPCIPRPAARAELPATELSMRCSGHSRLRCPIASPPTGWADRASRPSVAGITASPYVFTETVMGTWGAGQSHDGQVGVPHMGATRRMCRSR
;
A
#
# COMPACT_ATOMS: atom_id res chain seq x y z
N VAL A 1 14.91 -8.21 1.75
CA VAL A 1 13.91 -9.30 1.75
C VAL A 1 14.65 -10.63 1.76
N THR A 2 14.26 -11.54 2.65
CA THR A 2 14.89 -12.85 2.84
C THR A 2 13.81 -13.92 2.84
N ILE A 3 14.03 -15.04 2.13
CA ILE A 3 13.12 -16.18 2.06
C ILE A 3 13.85 -17.38 2.66
N ASN A 4 13.30 -17.95 3.74
CA ASN A 4 13.85 -19.12 4.42
C ASN A 4 12.77 -20.19 4.52
N GLY A 5 12.81 -21.17 3.62
CA GLY A 5 11.80 -22.24 3.56
C GLY A 5 10.40 -21.69 3.38
N ASN A 6 9.55 -21.84 4.40
CA ASN A 6 8.15 -21.39 4.41
C ASN A 6 7.94 -20.00 5.06
N ARG A 7 9.00 -19.25 5.34
CA ARG A 7 8.94 -17.90 5.93
C ARG A 7 9.56 -16.85 5.02
N LEU A 8 8.87 -15.72 4.92
CA LEU A 8 9.33 -14.50 4.26
C LEU A 8 9.59 -13.42 5.30
N SER A 9 10.79 -12.84 5.28
CA SER A 9 11.16 -11.70 6.12
C SER A 9 11.41 -10.46 5.27
N VAL A 10 10.69 -9.39 5.56
CA VAL A 10 10.86 -8.07 4.95
C VAL A 10 11.34 -7.11 6.03
N ASP A 11 12.56 -6.61 5.85
CA ASP A 11 13.19 -5.66 6.75
C ASP A 11 13.25 -4.28 6.09
N PHE A 12 12.76 -3.28 6.81
CA PHE A 12 12.76 -1.86 6.46
C PHE A 12 13.82 -1.08 7.25
N ALA A 13 14.85 -1.74 7.80
CA ALA A 13 16.05 -1.11 8.29
C ALA A 13 16.64 -0.12 7.26
N GLY A 14 17.12 1.03 7.74
CA GLY A 14 17.57 2.13 6.88
C GLY A 14 16.47 3.05 6.35
N SER A 15 15.20 2.82 6.73
CA SER A 15 14.11 3.77 6.43
C SER A 15 14.41 5.16 6.99
N SER A 16 13.98 6.19 6.26
CA SER A 16 14.17 7.59 6.63
C SER A 16 13.50 7.95 7.95
N LYS A 17 13.90 9.09 8.54
CA LYS A 17 13.22 9.66 9.71
C LYS A 17 11.80 10.13 9.32
N PRO A 18 10.83 10.06 10.25
CA PRO A 18 9.48 10.52 10.02
C PRO A 18 9.45 12.04 9.81
N VAL A 19 8.57 12.48 8.91
CA VAL A 19 8.37 13.89 8.57
C VAL A 19 7.32 14.53 9.48
N LYS A 20 7.23 15.86 9.46
CA LYS A 20 6.21 16.62 10.21
C LYS A 20 4.83 16.50 9.57
N ASP A 21 4.77 16.25 8.27
CA ASP A 21 3.53 16.09 7.53
C ASP A 21 2.85 14.75 7.82
N GLY A 22 1.54 14.67 7.52
CA GLY A 22 0.72 13.48 7.76
C GLY A 22 1.03 12.25 6.89
N ILE A 23 2.18 12.21 6.21
CA ILE A 23 2.59 11.18 5.23
C ILE A 23 3.54 10.14 5.86
N ASN A 24 3.47 9.92 7.16
CA ASN A 24 4.19 8.82 7.80
C ASN A 24 3.36 7.52 7.73
N THR A 25 4.02 6.37 7.79
CA THR A 25 3.40 5.05 7.59
C THR A 25 3.48 4.23 8.89
N PRO A 26 2.41 4.14 9.69
CA PRO A 26 2.37 3.25 10.85
C PRO A 26 2.59 1.79 10.45
N LEU A 27 3.10 0.97 11.38
CA LEU A 27 3.41 -0.44 11.11
C LEU A 27 2.28 -1.23 10.41
N PRO A 28 0.98 -1.06 10.75
CA PRO A 28 -0.09 -1.73 10.01
C PRO A 28 -0.13 -1.39 8.52
N PHE A 29 0.14 -0.14 8.13
CA PHE A 29 0.20 0.26 6.71
C PHE A 29 1.45 -0.30 6.02
N THR A 30 2.59 -0.32 6.73
CA THR A 30 3.83 -0.93 6.25
C THR A 30 3.63 -2.42 5.97
N LYS A 31 2.96 -3.14 6.88
CA LYS A 31 2.57 -4.55 6.71
C LYS A 31 1.60 -4.75 5.54
N ALA A 32 0.52 -3.95 5.49
CA ALA A 32 -0.47 -4.02 4.41
C ALA A 32 0.19 -3.85 3.03
N SER A 33 1.19 -2.97 2.93
CA SER A 33 1.91 -2.74 1.67
C SER A 33 2.64 -3.98 1.16
N VAL A 34 3.29 -4.71 2.08
CA VAL A 34 3.95 -5.99 1.78
C VAL A 34 2.92 -7.05 1.42
N TYR A 35 1.80 -7.11 2.15
CA TYR A 35 0.73 -8.08 1.90
C TYR A 35 0.07 -7.89 0.54
N THR A 36 -0.20 -6.65 0.14
CA THR A 36 -0.74 -6.33 -1.18
C THR A 36 0.22 -6.77 -2.30
N ALA A 37 1.52 -6.47 -2.15
CA ALA A 37 2.53 -6.88 -3.13
C ALA A 37 2.70 -8.41 -3.23
N LEU A 38 2.55 -9.13 -2.12
CA LEU A 38 2.57 -10.59 -2.14
C LEU A 38 1.30 -11.17 -2.74
N ARG A 39 0.16 -10.53 -2.46
CA ARG A 39 -1.12 -11.00 -2.97
C ARG A 39 -1.23 -10.86 -4.49
N SER A 40 -0.65 -9.82 -5.07
CA SER A 40 -0.67 -9.61 -6.52
C SER A 40 0.12 -10.67 -7.32
N VAL A 41 1.01 -11.43 -6.67
CA VAL A 41 1.83 -12.49 -7.31
C VAL A 41 1.36 -13.91 -6.98
N MET A 42 0.48 -14.06 -6.00
CA MET A 42 0.00 -15.36 -5.57
C MET A 42 -1.06 -15.90 -6.53
N LYS A 43 -0.84 -17.12 -7.02
CA LYS A 43 -1.80 -17.83 -7.89
C LYS A 43 -2.98 -18.44 -7.14
N SER A 44 -2.81 -18.70 -5.83
CA SER A 44 -3.84 -19.32 -4.99
C SER A 44 -4.73 -18.26 -4.36
N GLU A 45 -6.04 -18.50 -4.35
CA GLU A 45 -6.99 -17.70 -3.58
C GLU A 45 -6.89 -18.02 -2.08
N ILE A 46 -5.94 -17.38 -1.40
CA ILE A 46 -5.76 -17.53 0.04
C ILE A 46 -6.76 -16.62 0.78
N PRO A 47 -7.50 -17.02 1.80
CA PRO A 47 -8.35 -16.07 2.53
C PRO A 47 -7.53 -14.94 3.18
N ASN A 48 -8.06 -13.71 3.19
CA ASN A 48 -7.47 -12.58 3.93
C ASN A 48 -7.72 -12.75 5.44
N CYS A 49 -7.03 -13.69 6.05
CA CYS A 49 -7.12 -13.98 7.47
C CYS A 49 -5.75 -13.93 8.13
N ARG A 50 -5.72 -13.87 9.46
CA ARG A 50 -4.47 -13.86 10.25
C ARG A 50 -3.52 -15.02 9.90
N GLY A 51 -4.05 -16.12 9.34
CA GLY A 51 -3.25 -17.25 8.89
C GLY A 51 -2.27 -16.93 7.77
N PHE A 52 -2.66 -16.03 6.86
CA PHE A 52 -1.80 -15.52 5.79
C PHE A 52 -0.59 -14.75 6.34
N GLU A 53 -0.81 -13.95 7.37
CA GLU A 53 0.22 -13.11 7.98
C GLU A 53 1.29 -13.93 8.73
N ARG A 54 0.97 -15.15 9.19
CA ARG A 54 1.88 -15.97 10.02
C ARG A 54 3.20 -16.30 9.33
N ALA A 55 3.20 -16.45 8.00
CA ALA A 55 4.38 -16.78 7.23
C ALA A 55 5.21 -15.55 6.85
N ILE A 56 4.72 -14.33 7.13
CA ILE A 56 5.29 -13.08 6.64
C ILE A 56 5.67 -12.20 7.84
N VAL A 57 6.97 -12.06 8.06
CA VAL A 57 7.54 -11.19 9.10
C VAL A 57 7.91 -9.86 8.45
N VAL A 58 7.32 -8.77 8.93
CA VAL A 58 7.64 -7.40 8.52
C VAL A 58 8.17 -6.64 9.71
N ALA A 59 9.39 -6.11 9.58
CA ALA A 59 10.07 -5.35 10.62
C ALA A 59 10.56 -4.01 10.08
N ALA A 60 10.58 -2.99 10.94
CA ALA A 60 11.32 -1.76 10.72
C ALA A 60 11.81 -1.21 12.08
N PRO A 61 12.82 -0.34 12.10
CA PRO A 61 13.22 0.34 13.33
C PRO A 61 12.13 1.31 13.81
N LEU A 62 11.88 1.32 15.12
CA LEU A 62 11.01 2.31 15.78
C LEU A 62 11.53 3.73 15.54
N GLY A 63 10.63 4.68 15.31
CA GLY A 63 10.99 6.07 15.07
C GLY A 63 11.45 6.36 13.64
N THR A 64 11.19 5.46 12.69
CA THR A 64 11.38 5.70 11.24
C THR A 64 10.06 6.12 10.59
N ALA A 65 10.09 6.57 9.34
CA ALA A 65 8.89 6.86 8.56
C ALA A 65 7.98 5.63 8.34
N ALA A 66 8.55 4.42 8.44
CA ALA A 66 7.84 3.14 8.32
C ALA A 66 7.28 2.60 9.65
N ILE A 67 7.73 3.14 10.79
CA ILE A 67 7.15 2.95 12.13
C ILE A 67 7.34 4.25 12.94
N PRO A 68 6.55 5.30 12.65
CA PRO A 68 6.62 6.56 13.36
C PRO A 68 6.14 6.39 14.81
N CYS A 69 6.79 7.09 15.74
CA CYS A 69 6.32 7.20 17.13
C CYS A 69 5.40 8.40 17.31
N ILE A 70 4.49 8.35 18.28
CA ILE A 70 3.70 9.51 18.73
C ILE A 70 4.69 10.63 19.11
N PRO A 71 4.47 11.90 18.73
CA PRO A 71 3.24 12.51 18.15
C PRO A 71 3.25 12.66 16.62
N ARG A 72 4.00 11.83 15.87
CA ARG A 72 4.12 12.01 14.42
C ARG A 72 2.79 11.69 13.68
N PRO A 73 2.28 12.61 12.83
CA PRO A 73 0.99 12.42 12.18
C PRO A 73 1.08 11.42 11.01
N ALA A 74 0.01 10.67 10.83
CA ALA A 74 -0.11 9.61 9.81
C ALA A 74 -1.48 9.63 9.10
N ALA A 75 -2.14 10.79 9.07
CA ALA A 75 -3.50 10.94 8.54
C ALA A 75 -3.60 10.61 7.04
N ARG A 76 -2.48 10.67 6.31
CA ARG A 76 -2.36 10.33 4.88
C ARG A 76 -1.39 9.17 4.65
N ALA A 77 -1.32 8.22 5.59
CA ALA A 77 -0.47 7.02 5.50
C ALA A 77 -0.74 6.15 4.26
N GLU A 78 -1.92 6.28 3.66
CA GLU A 78 -2.28 5.63 2.39
C GLU A 78 -1.33 6.00 1.23
N LEU A 79 -0.84 7.25 1.18
CA LEU A 79 0.05 7.72 0.12
C LEU A 79 1.41 7.01 0.13
N PRO A 80 2.21 7.05 1.22
CA PRO A 80 3.49 6.35 1.28
C PRO A 80 3.33 4.81 1.28
N ALA A 81 2.23 4.26 1.83
CA ALA A 81 1.95 2.82 1.79
C ALA A 81 1.74 2.32 0.35
N THR A 82 1.08 3.13 -0.47
CA THR A 82 0.89 2.84 -1.89
C THR A 82 2.24 2.73 -2.60
N GLU A 83 3.12 3.71 -2.40
CA GLU A 83 4.49 3.71 -2.94
C GLU A 83 5.33 2.52 -2.43
N LEU A 84 5.17 2.18 -1.15
CA LEU A 84 5.85 1.04 -0.56
C LEU A 84 5.42 -0.28 -1.23
N SER A 85 4.14 -0.43 -1.50
CA SER A 85 3.57 -1.59 -2.20
C SER A 85 4.14 -1.74 -3.62
N MET A 86 4.36 -0.63 -4.33
CA MET A 86 5.05 -0.62 -5.63
C MET A 86 6.46 -1.17 -5.52
N ARG A 87 7.23 -0.65 -4.56
CA ARG A 87 8.63 -1.02 -4.36
C ARG A 87 8.75 -2.49 -4.00
N CYS A 88 7.86 -2.99 -3.14
CA CYS A 88 7.77 -4.41 -2.83
C CYS A 88 7.40 -5.25 -4.07
N SER A 89 6.48 -4.78 -4.91
CA SER A 89 6.08 -5.46 -6.14
C SER A 89 7.22 -5.51 -7.15
N GLY A 90 7.92 -4.40 -7.38
CA GLY A 90 9.10 -4.36 -8.24
C GLY A 90 10.25 -5.24 -7.74
N HIS A 91 10.49 -5.28 -6.43
CA HIS A 91 11.49 -6.18 -5.84
C HIS A 91 11.11 -7.66 -5.99
N SER A 92 9.81 -7.99 -5.90
CA SER A 92 9.33 -9.37 -6.11
C SER A 92 9.61 -9.88 -7.52
N ARG A 93 9.55 -9.00 -8.55
CA ARG A 93 9.90 -9.34 -9.94
C ARG A 93 11.35 -9.79 -10.09
N LEU A 94 12.28 -9.16 -9.37
CA LEU A 94 13.70 -9.51 -9.42
C LEU A 94 13.99 -10.89 -8.82
N ARG A 95 13.16 -11.36 -7.89
CA ARG A 95 13.33 -12.66 -7.21
C ARG A 95 12.42 -13.77 -7.75
N CYS A 96 11.31 -13.43 -8.40
CA CYS A 96 10.39 -14.38 -9.03
C CYS A 96 9.93 -13.83 -10.39
N PRO A 97 10.65 -14.12 -11.49
CA PRO A 97 10.35 -13.60 -12.82
C PRO A 97 9.01 -14.09 -13.39
N ILE A 98 8.51 -15.23 -12.88
CA ILE A 98 7.33 -15.94 -13.40
C ILE A 98 6.02 -15.34 -12.86
N ALA A 99 6.09 -14.59 -11.76
CA ALA A 99 4.95 -13.91 -11.17
C ALA A 99 5.27 -12.42 -11.16
N SER A 100 5.20 -11.80 -12.34
CA SER A 100 5.49 -10.38 -12.51
C SER A 100 4.17 -9.61 -12.31
N PRO A 101 3.88 -9.08 -11.09
CA PRO A 101 2.70 -8.24 -10.90
C PRO A 101 2.89 -6.97 -11.73
N PRO A 102 1.86 -6.27 -12.21
CA PRO A 102 2.00 -5.06 -13.05
C PRO A 102 3.12 -4.11 -12.56
N THR A 103 3.87 -3.45 -13.47
CA THR A 103 5.17 -2.72 -13.21
C THR A 103 5.09 -1.61 -12.16
N GLY A 104 3.92 -1.41 -11.60
CA GLY A 104 3.48 -0.40 -10.67
C GLY A 104 2.00 -0.15 -10.94
N TRP A 105 1.46 0.92 -10.38
CA TRP A 105 0.23 1.55 -10.83
C TRP A 105 0.55 3.05 -10.97
N ALA A 106 0.19 3.70 -12.08
CA ALA A 106 0.53 5.12 -12.26
C ALA A 106 -0.68 5.96 -11.89
N ASP A 107 -0.80 6.24 -10.59
CA ASP A 107 -1.43 7.41 -10.02
C ASP A 107 -1.23 7.43 -8.50
N ARG A 108 -0.81 8.57 -7.96
CA ARG A 108 -1.22 8.89 -6.59
C ARG A 108 -2.73 9.07 -6.71
N ALA A 109 -3.51 8.07 -6.26
CA ALA A 109 -4.97 8.08 -6.23
C ALA A 109 -5.50 9.52 -6.09
N SER A 110 -5.85 10.14 -7.22
CA SER A 110 -6.22 11.56 -7.23
C SER A 110 -7.55 11.64 -6.53
N ARG A 111 -7.55 12.31 -5.37
CA ARG A 111 -8.70 12.39 -4.48
C ARG A 111 -9.26 13.80 -4.42
N PRO A 112 -9.96 14.26 -5.48
CA PRO A 112 -10.66 15.54 -5.42
C PRO A 112 -11.62 15.50 -4.23
N SER A 113 -11.43 16.45 -3.33
CA SER A 113 -12.22 16.61 -2.12
C SER A 113 -12.92 17.96 -2.19
N VAL A 114 -14.24 17.95 -2.17
CA VAL A 114 -15.07 19.15 -2.14
C VAL A 114 -15.87 19.13 -0.86
N ALA A 115 -15.77 20.19 -0.08
CA ALA A 115 -16.56 20.37 1.12
C ALA A 115 -17.26 21.72 1.07
N GLY A 116 -18.45 21.81 1.65
CA GLY A 116 -19.23 23.03 1.65
C GLY A 116 -20.47 22.93 2.51
N ILE A 117 -21.24 24.01 2.53
CA ILE A 117 -22.56 24.07 3.16
C ILE A 117 -23.52 24.60 2.11
N THR A 118 -24.50 23.78 1.74
CA THR A 118 -25.68 24.23 0.99
C THR A 118 -26.86 24.27 1.96
N ALA A 119 -27.71 23.24 1.97
CA ALA A 119 -28.77 23.05 2.98
C ALA A 119 -28.29 22.29 4.23
N SER A 120 -27.20 21.54 4.13
CA SER A 120 -26.55 20.84 5.23
C SER A 120 -25.04 20.74 4.96
N PRO A 121 -24.19 20.62 5.99
CA PRO A 121 -22.75 20.42 5.81
C PRO A 121 -22.48 19.14 5.02
N TYR A 122 -21.59 19.19 4.03
CA TYR A 122 -21.19 18.01 3.27
C TYR A 122 -19.68 17.96 3.02
N VAL A 123 -19.15 16.75 2.93
CA VAL A 123 -17.80 16.46 2.45
C VAL A 123 -17.93 15.35 1.41
N PHE A 124 -17.61 15.68 0.17
CA PHE A 124 -17.50 14.73 -0.92
C PHE A 124 -16.03 14.46 -1.19
N THR A 125 -15.65 13.18 -1.22
CA THR A 125 -14.34 12.79 -1.72
C THR A 125 -14.48 11.54 -2.56
N GLU A 126 -14.00 11.62 -3.79
CA GLU A 126 -13.93 10.48 -4.71
C GLU A 126 -12.48 10.19 -5.06
N THR A 127 -12.20 8.95 -5.46
CA THR A 127 -10.90 8.56 -6.01
C THR A 127 -11.06 8.37 -7.51
N VAL A 128 -10.32 9.13 -8.30
CA VAL A 128 -10.28 8.94 -9.75
C VAL A 128 -9.60 7.60 -10.06
N MET A 129 -10.12 6.88 -11.05
CA MET A 129 -9.58 5.58 -11.46
C MET A 129 -8.11 5.71 -11.84
N GLY A 130 -7.34 4.68 -11.54
CA GLY A 130 -5.90 4.65 -11.74
C GLY A 130 -5.49 3.94 -13.04
N THR A 131 -4.20 3.67 -13.12
CA THR A 131 -3.62 2.84 -14.18
C THR A 131 -2.87 1.68 -13.57
N TRP A 132 -2.84 0.52 -14.23
CA TRP A 132 -1.96 -0.59 -13.86
C TRP A 132 -0.76 -0.61 -14.80
N GLY A 133 0.42 -0.89 -14.25
CA GLY A 133 1.64 -1.06 -15.02
C GLY A 133 1.58 -2.29 -15.92
N ALA A 134 2.47 -2.37 -16.90
CA ALA A 134 2.53 -3.51 -17.82
C ALA A 134 2.78 -4.84 -17.08
N GLY A 135 2.10 -5.89 -17.52
CA GLY A 135 2.40 -7.27 -17.14
C GLY A 135 3.54 -7.85 -17.97
N GLN A 136 3.84 -9.13 -17.79
CA GLN A 136 4.79 -9.84 -18.66
C GLN A 136 4.21 -10.11 -20.06
N SER A 137 2.89 -10.26 -20.15
CA SER A 137 2.17 -10.67 -21.36
C SER A 137 1.19 -9.62 -21.88
N HIS A 138 1.10 -8.45 -21.25
CA HIS A 138 0.17 -7.40 -21.63
C HIS A 138 0.70 -6.03 -21.23
N ASP A 139 0.27 -5.00 -21.96
CA ASP A 139 0.58 -3.62 -21.64
C ASP A 139 -0.14 -3.13 -20.38
N GLY A 140 0.22 -1.93 -19.93
CA GLY A 140 -0.47 -1.28 -18.82
C GLY A 140 -1.93 -0.98 -19.16
N GLN A 141 -2.79 -1.02 -18.15
CA GLN A 141 -4.21 -0.73 -18.30
C GLN A 141 -4.54 0.65 -17.75
N VAL A 142 -5.52 1.33 -18.34
CA VAL A 142 -6.01 2.64 -17.91
C VAL A 142 -7.47 2.55 -17.46
N GLY A 143 -7.89 3.41 -16.52
CA GLY A 143 -9.28 3.43 -16.04
C GLY A 143 -9.63 2.27 -15.09
N VAL A 144 -8.63 1.69 -14.43
CA VAL A 144 -8.74 0.51 -13.57
C VAL A 144 -8.73 0.90 -12.09
N PRO A 145 -9.34 0.10 -11.18
CA PRO A 145 -9.39 0.44 -9.77
C PRO A 145 -7.99 0.41 -9.14
N HIS A 146 -7.73 1.36 -8.25
CA HIS A 146 -6.48 1.44 -7.51
C HIS A 146 -6.44 0.37 -6.40
N MET A 147 -5.51 -0.58 -6.48
CA MET A 147 -5.42 -1.71 -5.54
C MET A 147 -5.13 -1.31 -4.08
N GLY A 148 -4.45 -0.17 -3.88
CA GLY A 148 -4.17 0.38 -2.54
C GLY A 148 -5.23 1.34 -1.99
N ALA A 149 -6.36 1.54 -2.69
CA ALA A 149 -7.38 2.51 -2.27
C ALA A 149 -8.30 1.88 -1.22
N THR A 150 -7.90 1.96 0.05
CA THR A 150 -8.79 1.62 1.17
C THR A 150 -9.88 2.68 1.31
N ARG A 151 -11.12 2.33 0.94
CA ARG A 151 -12.30 3.19 1.14
C ARG A 151 -12.63 3.26 2.63
N ARG A 152 -12.17 4.29 3.34
CA ARG A 152 -12.77 4.68 4.62
C ARG A 152 -14.05 5.43 4.33
N MET A 153 -15.16 4.70 4.21
CA MET A 153 -16.49 5.31 4.30
C MET A 153 -16.72 5.72 5.76
N CYS A 154 -16.27 6.93 6.11
CA CYS A 154 -16.86 7.61 7.25
C CYS A 154 -18.28 8.00 6.82
N ARG A 155 -19.27 7.16 7.13
CA ARG A 155 -20.65 7.63 7.22
C ARG A 155 -20.65 8.67 8.33
N SER A 156 -20.72 9.95 7.98
CA SER A 156 -21.19 10.96 8.92
C SER A 156 -22.58 10.51 9.38
N ARG A 157 -22.70 10.24 10.68
CA ARG A 157 -24.02 10.16 11.31
C ARG A 157 -24.69 11.52 11.24
#